data_AF-A0A947RZR8-F1
#
_entry.id   AF-A0A947RZR8-F1
#
_cell.length_a   1.000
_cell.length_b   1.000
_cell.length_c   1.000
_cell.angle_alpha   90.00
_cell.angle_beta   90.00
_cell.angle_gamma   90.00
#
_symmetry.space_group_name_H-M   'P 1'
#
loop_
_entity.id
_entity.type
_entity.pdbx_description
1 polymer ?
#
loop_
_entity_poly.entity_id
_entity_poly.type
_entity_poly.pdbx_seq_one_letter_code
_entity_poly.pdbx_strand_id
1 'polypeptide(L)'
;MKDENPMKNCPRFSFCSAPICPLDPDWKNRTYLPGEPICGLSKSRRTLLGKDLPNKGLFKRELAGLKNWEKRTDKSKLEAVKILNSKGSLVSITPAFGD
;
A
#
# COMPACT_ATOMS: atom_id res chain seq x y z
N MET A 1 -13.48 23.96 1.62
CA MET A 1 -12.14 23.86 2.24
C MET A 1 -11.81 22.38 2.32
N LYS A 2 -10.72 21.90 1.68
CA LYS A 2 -10.25 20.53 1.88
C LYS A 2 -9.51 20.53 3.21
N ASP A 3 -9.94 19.72 4.17
CA ASP A 3 -9.17 19.49 5.39
C ASP A 3 -7.72 19.14 5.04
N GLU A 4 -6.79 19.88 5.62
CA GLU A 4 -5.34 19.78 5.38
C GLU A 4 -4.74 18.46 5.89
N ASN A 5 -5.51 17.67 6.65
CA ASN A 5 -5.07 16.39 7.20
C ASN A 5 -5.71 15.19 6.47
N PRO A 6 -4.97 14.49 5.59
CA PRO A 6 -5.48 13.33 4.85
C PRO A 6 -5.91 12.16 5.73
N MET A 7 -5.48 12.11 6.99
CA MET A 7 -5.97 11.12 7.95
C MET A 7 -7.48 11.27 8.22
N LYS A 8 -8.02 12.50 8.24
CA LYS A 8 -9.45 12.75 8.52
C LYS A 8 -10.36 12.13 7.46
N ASN A 9 -9.85 11.98 6.24
CA ASN A 9 -10.58 11.34 5.13
C ASN A 9 -10.54 9.79 5.21
N CYS A 10 -9.81 9.23 6.18
CA CYS A 10 -9.77 7.80 6.41
C CYS A 10 -11.07 7.36 7.11
N PRO A 11 -11.78 6.32 6.60
CA PRO A 11 -13.01 5.82 7.24
C PRO A 11 -12.77 5.22 8.63
N ARG A 12 -11.51 4.95 8.99
CA ARG A 12 -11.11 4.41 10.30
C ARG A 12 -10.60 5.48 11.26
N PHE A 13 -10.56 6.76 10.87
CA PHE A 13 -9.86 7.81 11.60
C PHE A 13 -10.25 7.88 13.09
N SER A 14 -11.54 7.80 13.40
CA SER A 14 -12.06 7.92 14.77
C SER A 14 -11.76 6.75 15.69
N PHE A 15 -11.35 5.59 15.16
CA PHE A 15 -11.13 4.36 15.94
C PHE A 15 -9.83 3.63 15.56
N CYS A 16 -8.96 4.25 14.76
CA CYS A 16 -7.71 3.65 14.34
C CYS A 16 -6.68 3.74 15.46
N SER A 17 -6.17 2.59 15.90
CA SER A 17 -5.11 2.46 16.91
C SER A 17 -3.71 2.23 16.32
N ALA A 18 -3.57 2.25 14.98
CA ALA A 18 -2.27 2.04 14.34
C ALA A 18 -1.33 3.23 14.60
N PRO A 19 -0.17 3.03 15.26
CA PRO A 19 0.76 4.09 15.63
C PRO A 19 1.54 4.63 14.43
N ILE A 20 1.74 3.79 13.41
CA ILE A 20 2.31 4.18 12.11
C ILE A 20 1.19 4.23 11.08
N CYS A 21 0.74 5.44 10.77
CA CYS A 21 -0.24 5.67 9.72
C CYS A 21 0.46 6.19 8.44
N PRO A 22 0.27 5.55 7.27
CA PRO A 22 0.84 6.04 6.02
C PRO A 22 0.14 7.30 5.47
N LEU A 23 -0.95 7.75 6.09
CA LEU A 23 -1.63 9.02 5.80
C LEU A 23 -1.25 10.13 6.79
N ASP A 24 -0.49 9.82 7.85
CA ASP A 24 0.00 10.83 8.81
C ASP A 24 1.18 11.57 8.15
N PRO A 25 1.15 12.90 7.95
CA PRO A 25 2.29 13.66 7.45
C PRO A 25 3.55 13.51 8.31
N ASP A 26 3.36 13.34 9.63
CA ASP A 26 4.42 13.24 10.63
C ASP A 26 4.80 11.79 10.95
N TRP A 27 4.40 10.84 10.12
CA TRP A 27 4.66 9.41 10.32
C TRP A 27 6.15 9.06 10.53
N LYS A 28 7.07 9.91 10.07
CA LYS A 28 8.53 9.76 10.26
C LYS A 28 8.96 9.96 11.72
N ASN A 29 8.20 10.75 12.48
CA ASN A 29 8.44 11.05 13.89
C ASN A 29 7.76 10.03 14.80
N ARG A 30 6.96 9.12 14.24
CA ARG A 30 6.28 8.04 14.97
C ARG A 30 7.18 6.81 15.06
N THR A 31 7.11 6.13 16.18
CA THR A 31 7.82 4.87 16.43
C THR A 31 6.83 3.72 16.50
N TYR A 32 7.22 2.58 15.95
CA TYR A 32 6.50 1.32 16.08
C TYR A 32 7.15 0.50 17.18
N LEU A 33 6.37 0.01 18.13
CA LEU A 33 6.78 -0.96 19.12
C LEU A 33 6.31 -2.38 18.72
N PRO A 34 7.11 -3.42 18.99
CA PRO A 34 6.72 -4.79 18.70
C PRO A 34 5.37 -5.15 19.34
N GLY A 35 4.46 -5.70 18.54
CA GLY A 35 3.12 -6.08 18.98
C GLY A 35 2.05 -5.01 18.76
N GLU A 36 2.42 -3.78 18.39
CA GLU A 36 1.43 -2.76 18.04
C GLU A 36 0.70 -3.10 16.73
N PRO A 37 -0.56 -2.66 16.58
CA PRO A 37 -1.35 -2.93 15.38
C PRO A 37 -0.81 -2.17 14.18
N ILE A 38 -0.80 -2.82 13.01
CA ILE A 38 -0.47 -2.17 11.73
C ILE A 38 -1.73 -1.59 11.07
N CYS A 39 -1.56 -0.62 10.18
CA CYS A 39 -2.68 -0.08 9.41
C CYS A 39 -3.33 -1.18 8.56
N GLY A 40 -4.59 -1.51 8.85
CA GLY A 40 -5.37 -2.50 8.09
C GLY A 40 -6.09 -1.94 6.87
N LEU A 41 -5.86 -0.69 6.47
CA LEU A 41 -6.49 -0.12 5.28
C LEU A 41 -5.79 -0.64 4.00
N SER A 42 -6.57 -1.03 2.99
CA SER A 42 -6.03 -1.56 1.74
C SER A 42 -5.11 -0.57 1.04
N LYS A 43 -4.09 -1.09 0.35
CA LYS A 43 -3.10 -0.26 -0.36
C LYS A 43 -3.77 0.73 -1.31
N SER A 44 -4.73 0.28 -2.12
CA SER A 44 -5.46 1.11 -3.08
C SER A 44 -6.18 2.28 -2.41
N ARG A 45 -6.81 2.05 -1.24
CA ARG A 45 -7.48 3.13 -0.49
C ARG A 45 -6.47 4.09 0.12
N ARG A 46 -5.36 3.57 0.67
CA ARG A 46 -4.27 4.41 1.20
C ARG A 46 -3.68 5.31 0.11
N THR A 47 -3.39 4.76 -1.08
CA THR A 47 -2.82 5.54 -2.19
C THR A 47 -3.80 6.57 -2.74
N LEU A 48 -5.11 6.27 -2.73
CA LEU A 48 -6.13 7.23 -3.13
C LEU A 48 -6.19 8.43 -2.18
N LEU A 49 -6.24 8.17 -0.86
CA LEU A 49 -6.34 9.21 0.16
C LEU A 49 -5.05 10.02 0.31
N GLY A 50 -3.91 9.34 0.20
CA GLY A 50 -2.59 9.93 0.37
C GLY A 50 -1.92 10.39 -0.92
N LYS A 51 -2.64 10.49 -2.05
CA LYS A 51 -2.06 10.76 -3.38
C LYS A 51 -1.18 12.01 -3.43
N ASP A 52 -1.55 13.03 -2.64
CA ASP A 52 -0.88 14.34 -2.58
C ASP A 52 0.22 14.38 -1.50
N LEU A 53 0.37 13.31 -0.70
CA LEU A 53 1.44 13.19 0.28
C LEU A 53 2.78 12.82 -0.39
N PRO A 54 3.93 13.20 0.19
CA PRO A 54 5.24 12.81 -0.34
C PRO A 54 5.46 11.30 -0.47
N ASN A 55 4.81 10.51 0.40
CA ASN A 55 4.85 9.05 0.35
C ASN A 55 3.69 8.44 -0.45
N LYS A 56 2.79 9.23 -1.01
CA LYS A 56 1.63 8.78 -1.80
C LYS A 56 0.75 7.76 -1.05
N GLY A 57 0.66 7.85 0.28
CA GLY A 57 -0.05 6.86 1.12
C GLY A 57 0.64 5.48 1.22
N LEU A 58 1.91 5.37 0.82
CA LEU A 58 2.71 4.15 0.87
C LEU A 58 3.58 4.10 2.13
N PHE A 59 3.83 2.88 2.63
CA PHE A 59 4.86 2.64 3.65
C PHE A 59 6.27 2.75 3.08
N LYS A 60 7.29 2.92 3.94
CA LYS A 60 8.73 2.98 3.58
C LYS A 60 9.11 1.95 2.52
N ARG A 61 8.81 0.68 2.79
CA ARG A 61 9.18 -0.45 1.92
C ARG A 61 8.44 -0.41 0.58
N GLU A 62 7.16 -0.07 0.59
CA GLU A 62 6.35 0.04 -0.63
C GLU A 62 6.84 1.20 -1.52
N LEU A 63 7.13 2.36 -0.92
CA LEU A 63 7.67 3.53 -1.63
C LEU A 63 9.05 3.25 -2.21
N ALA A 64 9.91 2.54 -1.49
CA ALA A 64 11.22 2.11 -2.01
C ALA A 64 11.05 1.17 -3.21
N GLY A 65 10.10 0.23 -3.15
CA GLY A 65 9.76 -0.65 -4.27
C GLY A 65 9.31 0.12 -5.50
N LEU A 66 8.43 1.12 -5.32
CA LEU A 66 7.99 2.00 -6.40
C LEU A 66 9.17 2.77 -7.03
N LYS A 67 10.00 3.41 -6.20
CA LYS A 67 11.18 4.15 -6.69
C LYS A 67 12.15 3.25 -7.45
N ASN A 68 12.38 2.03 -6.96
CA ASN A 68 13.24 1.08 -7.64
C ASN A 68 12.63 0.62 -8.97
N TRP A 69 11.30 0.46 -9.04
CA TRP A 69 10.60 0.16 -10.28
C TRP A 69 10.68 1.31 -11.30
N GLU A 70 10.49 2.55 -10.85
CA GLU A 70 10.57 3.75 -11.70
C GLU A 70 11.93 3.88 -12.38
N LYS A 71 13.02 3.57 -11.64
CA LYS A 71 14.41 3.57 -12.14
C LYS A 71 14.72 2.50 -13.20
N ARG A 72 13.87 1.50 -13.38
CA ARG A 72 14.12 0.43 -14.38
C ARG A 72 13.92 0.95 -15.80
N THR A 73 14.70 0.40 -16.73
CA THR A 73 14.51 0.60 -18.17
C THR A 73 13.22 -0.05 -18.65
N ASP A 74 12.66 0.45 -19.75
CA ASP A 74 11.41 -0.09 -20.31
C ASP A 74 11.55 -1.57 -20.71
N LYS A 75 12.72 -1.96 -21.25
CA LYS A 75 13.04 -3.36 -21.54
C LYS A 75 12.96 -4.23 -20.27
N SER A 76 13.56 -3.77 -19.16
CA SER A 76 13.54 -4.49 -17.89
C SER A 76 12.14 -4.54 -17.26
N LYS A 77 11.35 -3.47 -17.39
CA LYS A 77 9.94 -3.44 -16.94
C LYS A 77 9.10 -4.45 -17.73
N LEU A 78 9.24 -4.46 -19.06
CA LEU A 78 8.51 -5.38 -19.94
C LEU A 78 8.83 -6.84 -19.61
N GLU A 79 10.11 -7.16 -19.41
CA GLU A 79 10.55 -8.49 -19.01
C GLU A 79 9.96 -8.93 -17.66
N ALA A 80 9.96 -8.04 -16.67
CA ALA A 80 9.37 -8.34 -15.36
C ALA A 80 7.86 -8.59 -15.44
N VAL A 81 7.11 -7.83 -16.26
CA VAL A 81 5.68 -8.06 -16.49
C VAL A 81 5.44 -9.40 -17.16
N LYS A 82 6.24 -9.77 -18.16
CA LYS A 82 6.16 -11.10 -18.80
C LYS A 82 6.32 -12.21 -17.77
N ILE A 83 7.34 -12.13 -16.91
CA ILE A 83 7.60 -13.12 -15.85
C ILE A 83 6.40 -13.23 -14.88
N LEU A 84 5.80 -12.11 -14.48
CA LEU A 84 4.64 -12.11 -13.59
C LEU A 84 3.43 -12.79 -14.23
N ASN A 85 3.13 -12.48 -15.50
CA ASN A 85 2.01 -13.07 -16.23
C ASN A 85 2.21 -14.58 -16.44
N SER A 86 3.43 -15.02 -16.72
CA SER A 86 3.76 -16.45 -16.86
C SER A 86 3.59 -17.23 -15.55
N LYS A 87 3.80 -16.59 -14.40
CA LYS A 87 3.62 -17.20 -13.06
C LYS A 87 2.16 -17.20 -12.60
N GLY A 88 1.28 -16.42 -13.24
CA GLY A 88 -0.15 -16.31 -12.92
C GLY A 88 -1.02 -17.48 -13.39
N SER A 89 -0.46 -18.50 -14.05
CA SER A 89 -1.21 -19.60 -14.68
C SER A 89 -1.43 -20.85 -13.79
N LEU A 90 -1.30 -20.78 -12.46
CA LEU A 90 -1.41 -21.95 -11.55
C LEU A 90 -2.48 -21.79 -10.45
N VAL A 91 -3.61 -21.14 -10.74
CA VAL A 91 -4.82 -21.33 -9.90
C VAL A 91 -5.92 -21.91 -10.77
N SER A 92 -5.83 -23.23 -10.99
CA SER A 92 -6.97 -24.03 -11.42
C SER A 92 -8.01 -24.02 -10.30
N ILE A 93 -9.08 -23.24 -10.49
CA ILE A 93 -10.28 -23.33 -9.66
C ILE A 93 -10.91 -24.69 -9.98
N THR A 94 -10.71 -25.69 -9.12
CA THR A 94 -11.62 -26.84 -9.07
C THR A 94 -12.83 -26.40 -8.25
N PRO A 95 -14.06 -26.35 -8.81
CA PRO A 95 -15.23 -26.15 -7.98
C PRO A 95 -15.47 -27.44 -7.19
N ALA A 96 -15.30 -27.37 -5.88
CA ALA A 96 -15.77 -28.39 -4.96
C ALA A 96 -17.30 -28.23 -4.83
N PHE A 97 -18.05 -28.90 -5.70
CA PHE A 97 -19.43 -29.27 -5.41
C PHE A 97 -19.42 -30.72 -4.94
N GLY A 98 -19.69 -30.92 -3.66
CA GLY A 98 -20.07 -32.21 -3.11
C GLY A 98 -21.59 -32.30 -3.07
N ASP A 99 -22.11 -33.47 -3.41
CA ASP A 99 -23.11 -34.24 -2.66
C ASP A 99 -22.87 -35.72 -2.97
#